data_AF-A0A3D1QY74-F1
#
_entry.id   AF-A0A3D1QY74-F1
#
_cell.length_a   1.000
_cell.length_b   1.000
_cell.length_c   1.000
_cell.angle_alpha   90.00
_cell.angle_beta   90.00
_cell.angle_gamma   90.00
#
_symmetry.space_group_name_H-M   'P 1'
#
loop_
_entity.id
_entity.type
_entity.pdbx_description
1 polymer ?
#
loop_
_entity_poly.entity_id
_entity_poly.type
_entity_poly.pdbx_seq_one_letter_code
_entity_poly.pdbx_strand_id
1 'polypeptide(L)' 'MRAMFGLLKERLESGEDAVLVTVVASTGSIPREAGARMLVTRQGRLRGTIGGGA' A
#
# COMPACT_ATOMS: atom_id res chain seq x y z
N MET A 1 -5.48 9.73 -2.90
CA MET A 1 -4.86 9.50 -1.57
C MET A 1 -5.89 9.23 -0.47
N ARG A 2 -6.93 10.07 -0.32
CA ARG A 2 -8.04 9.86 0.65
C ARG A 2 -8.64 8.45 0.64
N ALA A 3 -8.89 7.88 -0.54
CA ALA A 3 -9.46 6.54 -0.66
C ALA A 3 -8.60 5.40 -0.07
N MET A 4 -7.27 5.54 -0.01
CA MET A 4 -6.40 4.50 0.57
C MET A 4 -6.53 4.49 2.10
N PHE A 5 -6.48 5.67 2.71
CA PHE A 5 -6.64 5.81 4.16
C PHE A 5 -8.06 5.48 4.61
N GLY A 6 -9.06 5.74 3.77
CA GLY A 6 -10.44 5.27 4.00
C GLY A 6 -10.51 3.74 4.09
N LEU A 7 -9.92 3.03 3.12
CA LEU A 7 -9.86 1.56 3.14
C LEU A 7 -9.09 1.03 4.35
N LEU A 8 -7.95 1.63 4.68
CA LEU A 8 -7.18 1.25 5.87
C LEU A 8 -8.03 1.41 7.14
N LYS A 9 -8.70 2.55 7.30
CA LYS A 9 -9.60 2.81 8.43
C LYS A 9 -10.71 1.77 8.51
N GLU A 10 -11.37 1.48 7.40
CA GLU A 10 -12.46 0.49 7.34
C GLU A 10 -12.00 -0.90 7.80
N ARG A 11 -10.80 -1.35 7.39
CA ARG A 11 -10.25 -2.65 7.83
C ARG A 11 -9.90 -2.68 9.31
N LEU A 12 -9.28 -1.62 9.81
CA LEU A 12 -8.98 -1.54 11.24
C LEU A 12 -10.26 -1.49 12.09
N GLU A 13 -11.29 -0.80 11.62
CA GLU A 13 -12.61 -0.74 12.28
C GLU A 13 -13.37 -2.07 12.23
N SER A 14 -13.16 -2.90 11.19
CA SER A 14 -13.72 -4.25 11.12
C SER A 14 -12.96 -5.29 11.95
N GLY A 15 -11.91 -4.87 12.67
CA GLY A 15 -11.05 -5.76 13.46
C GLY A 15 -10.10 -6.60 12.59
N GLU A 16 -9.89 -6.22 11.34
CA GLU A 16 -8.96 -6.87 10.42
C GLU A 16 -7.55 -6.25 10.52
N ASP A 17 -6.53 -7.10 10.48
CA ASP A 17 -5.15 -6.66 10.36
C ASP A 17 -4.88 -6.07 8.97
N ALA A 18 -4.25 -4.90 8.95
CA ALA A 18 -3.87 -4.21 7.72
C ALA A 18 -2.49 -3.55 7.85
N VAL A 19 -1.73 -3.58 6.76
CA VAL A 19 -0.38 -2.99 6.66
C VAL A 19 -0.34 -2.01 5.49
N LEU A 20 0.05 -0.77 5.78
CA LEU A 20 0.32 0.25 4.76
C LEU A 20 1.83 0.36 4.49
N VAL A 21 2.24 -0.04 3.30
CA VAL A 21 3.63 0.06 2.84
C VAL A 21 3.79 1.35 2.03
N THR A 22 4.85 2.11 2.30
CA THR A 22 5.19 3.34 1.56
C THR A 22 6.65 3.29 1.12
N VAL A 23 6.91 3.56 -0.15
CA VAL A 23 8.28 3.79 -0.64
C VAL A 23 8.72 5.17 -0.15
N VAL A 24 9.73 5.23 0.70
CA VAL A 24 10.23 6.49 1.27
C VAL A 24 11.32 7.14 0.40
N ALA A 25 12.06 6.32 -0.35
CA ALA A 25 13.09 6.76 -1.27
C ALA A 25 13.30 5.69 -2.36
N SER A 26 13.82 6.11 -3.51
CA SER A 26 14.09 5.27 -4.67
C SER A 26 15.39 5.75 -5.34
N THR A 27 16.27 4.82 -5.72
CA THR A 27 17.53 5.13 -6.42
C THR A 27 17.62 4.30 -7.70
N GLY A 28 18.04 4.93 -8.80
CA GLY A 28 18.12 4.28 -10.12
C GLY A 28 16.77 4.19 -10.84
N SER A 29 16.73 3.43 -11.94
CA SER A 29 15.51 3.23 -12.74
C SER A 29 14.70 2.07 -12.16
N ILE A 30 13.79 2.39 -11.24
CA ILE A 30 12.87 1.43 -10.62
C ILE A 30 11.42 1.77 -10.94
N PRO A 31 10.51 0.78 -11.04
CA PRO A 31 9.15 0.99 -11.60
C PRO A 31 8.22 1.89 -10.77
N ARG A 32 8.64 2.24 -9.55
CA ARG A 32 7.89 3.06 -8.61
C ARG A 32 8.85 3.98 -7.86
N GLU A 33 8.44 5.24 -7.73
CA GLU A 33 9.18 6.29 -7.04
C GLU A 33 8.75 6.44 -5.57
N ALA A 34 9.48 7.28 -4.84
CA ALA A 34 9.08 7.73 -3.51
C ALA A 34 7.63 8.21 -3.48
N GLY A 35 6.88 7.78 -2.46
CA GLY A 35 5.45 8.04 -2.31
C GLY A 35 4.54 6.98 -2.92
N ALA A 36 5.05 6.01 -3.68
CA ALA A 36 4.29 4.81 -4.03
C ALA A 36 3.86 4.06 -2.76
N ARG A 37 2.65 3.49 -2.79
CA ARG A 37 2.03 2.86 -1.62
C ARG A 37 1.31 1.58 -1.98
N MET A 38 1.29 0.64 -1.04
CA MET A 38 0.54 -0.61 -1.15
C MET A 38 -0.11 -0.92 0.19
N LEU A 39 -1.39 -1.30 0.15
CA LEU A 39 -2.17 -1.76 1.28
C LEU A 39 -2.29 -3.28 1.20
N VAL A 40 -1.92 -3.97 2.27
CA VAL A 40 -1.93 -5.43 2.38
C VAL A 40 -2.76 -5.82 3.59
N THR A 41 -3.57 -6.85 3.43
CA THR A 41 -4.35 -7.48 4.51
C THR A 41 -4.01 -8.96 4.58
N ARG A 42 -4.66 -9.72 5.46
CA ARG A 42 -4.45 -11.19 5.55
C ARG A 42 -4.78 -11.92 4.25
N GLN A 43 -5.66 -11.36 3.42
CA GLN A 43 -6.05 -11.89 2.10
C GLN A 43 -5.04 -11.53 0.99
N GLY A 44 -3.98 -10.79 1.32
CA GLY A 44 -2.94 -10.37 0.39
C GLY A 44 -3.05 -8.90 -0.02
N ARG A 45 -2.61 -8.59 -1.24
CA ARG A 45 -2.57 -7.21 -1.75
C ARG A 45 -4.00 -6.68 -1.98
N LEU A 46 -4.41 -5.73 -1.16
CA LEU A 46 -5.71 -5.07 -1.29
C LEU A 46 -5.68 -3.96 -2.33
N ARG A 47 -4.65 -3.08 -2.31
CA ARG A 47 -4.57 -1.94 -3.22
C ARG A 47 -3.16 -1.40 -3.40
N GLY A 48 -2.88 -0.83 -4.58
CA GLY A 48 -1.62 -0.16 -4.89
C GLY A 48 -0.45 -1.11 -5.13
N THR A 49 0.68 -0.58 -5.58
CA THR A 49 1.92 -1.34 -5.79
C THR A 49 3.11 -0.49 -5.38
N ILE A 50 4.13 -1.12 -4.80
CA ILE A 50 5.43 -0.49 -4.49
C ILE A 50 6.56 -0.92 -5.43
N GLY A 51 6.25 -1.76 -6.43
CA GLY A 51 7.18 -2.19 -7.46
C GLY A 51 6.47 -2.41 -8.80
N GLY A 52 7.17 -2.99 -9.77
CA GLY A 52 6.68 -3.26 -11.12
C GLY A 52 6.09 -4.65 -11.27
N GLY A 53 5.23 -5.06 -10.32
CA GLY A 53 4.69 -6.42 -10.27
C GLY A 53 4.20 -6.92 -11.64
N ALA A 54 4.47 -8.20 -11.93
CA ALA A 54 3.89 -8.93 -13.04
C ALA A 54 2.36 -9.07 -12.86
#